data_AF-A0A9D6Q3S0-F1
#
_entry.id   AF-A0A9D6Q3S0-F1
#
_cell.length_a   1.000
_cell.length_b   1.000
_cell.length_c   1.000
_cell.angle_alpha   90.00
_cell.angle_beta   90.00
_cell.angle_gamma   90.00
#
_symmetry.space_group_name_H-M   'P 1'
#
loop_
_entity.id
_entity.type
_entity.pdbx_description
1 polymer ?
#
loop_
_entity_poly.entity_id
_entity_poly.type
_entity_poly.pdbx_seq_one_letter_code
_entity_poly.pdbx_strand_id
1 'polypeptide(L)' 'MSKVYFASARALKWDYKESLPGRLERLIKKIDFKKYFKKDEEVAVKTHFGSEGAHNIIRPVFIRKVVDGIKTVKAKP' A
#
# COMPACT_ATOMS: atom_id res chain seq x y z
N MET A 1 -1.96 -0.66 -22.66
CA MET A 1 -0.86 -0.47 -21.69
C MET A 1 -1.44 -0.24 -20.31
N SER A 2 -0.92 -0.90 -19.28
CA SER A 2 -1.36 -0.71 -17.89
C SER A 2 -0.71 0.52 -17.27
N LYS A 3 -1.45 1.28 -16.46
CA LYS A 3 -0.93 2.46 -15.76
C LYS A 3 -0.10 2.03 -14.55
N VAL A 4 1.17 2.41 -14.52
CA VAL A 4 2.10 2.11 -13.42
C VAL A 4 2.25 3.35 -12.52
N TYR A 5 2.15 3.14 -11.21
CA TYR A 5 2.35 4.18 -10.20
C TYR A 5 3.70 3.97 -9.52
N PHE A 6 4.51 5.03 -9.41
CA PHE A 6 5.85 4.96 -8.83
C PHE A 6 6.05 6.01 -7.73
N ALA A 7 6.75 5.62 -6.68
CA ALA A 7 7.22 6.52 -5.63
C ALA A 7 8.69 6.25 -5.35
N SER A 8 9.52 7.28 -5.47
CA SER A 8 10.95 7.19 -5.13
C SER A 8 11.14 6.94 -3.63
N ALA A 9 12.21 6.23 -3.27
CA ALA A 9 12.63 6.04 -1.88
C ALA A 9 13.36 7.26 -1.29
N ARG A 10 13.78 8.22 -2.12
CA ARG A 10 14.53 9.40 -1.67
C ARG A 10 13.62 10.39 -0.93
N ALA A 11 13.77 10.53 0.38
CA ALA A 11 13.12 11.58 1.16
C ALA A 11 13.91 12.90 1.01
N LEU A 12 13.26 13.97 0.53
CA LEU A 12 13.90 15.28 0.33
C LEU A 12 13.68 16.24 1.50
N LYS A 13 12.70 15.97 2.35
CA LYS A 13 12.31 16.78 3.51
C LYS A 13 12.03 15.86 4.69
N TRP A 14 12.25 16.37 5.90
CA TRP A 14 11.83 15.72 7.15
C TRP A 14 10.32 15.90 7.36
N ASP A 15 9.52 15.23 6.55
CA ASP A 15 8.05 15.24 6.59
C ASP A 15 7.54 13.82 6.32
N TYR A 16 6.54 13.38 7.08
CA TYR A 16 5.87 12.10 6.87
C TYR A 16 5.35 11.92 5.44
N LYS A 17 4.81 12.97 4.81
CA LYS A 17 4.29 12.91 3.42
C LYS A 17 5.38 12.61 2.40
N GLU A 18 6.63 12.90 2.74
CA GLU A 18 7.82 12.62 1.94
C GLU A 18 8.49 11.28 2.28
N SER A 19 8.04 10.61 3.34
CA SER A 19 8.43 9.23 3.67
C SER A 19 7.83 8.21 2.69
N LEU A 20 8.45 7.04 2.56
CA LEU A 20 7.92 5.95 1.73
C LEU A 20 6.48 5.54 2.08
N PRO A 21 6.09 5.35 3.37
CA PRO A 21 4.70 5.07 3.73
C PRO A 21 3.72 6.19 3.34
N GLY A 22 4.07 7.46 3.58
CA GLY A 22 3.23 8.59 3.20
C GLY A 22 3.07 8.73 1.68
N ARG A 23 4.13 8.42 0.92
CA ARG A 23 4.05 8.36 -0.54
C ARG A 23 3.19 7.19 -1.03
N LEU A 24 3.28 6.02 -0.39
CA LEU A 24 2.42 4.87 -0.70
C LEU A 24 0.94 5.21 -0.46
N GLU A 25 0.59 5.86 0.66
CA GLU A 25 -0.78 6.33 0.91
C GLU A 25 -1.28 7.25 -0.21
N ARG A 26 -0.42 8.15 -0.70
CA ARG A 26 -0.75 9.04 -1.83
C ARG A 26 -0.99 8.25 -3.12
N LEU A 27 -0.23 7.18 -3.37
CA LEU A 27 -0.48 6.31 -4.53
C LEU A 27 -1.80 5.55 -4.39
N ILE A 28 -2.08 4.98 -3.22
CA ILE A 28 -3.35 4.28 -2.93
C ILE A 28 -4.54 5.22 -3.18
N LYS A 29 -4.47 6.47 -2.70
CA LYS A 29 -5.51 7.49 -2.97
C LYS A 29 -5.68 7.77 -4.47
N LYS A 30 -4.61 7.73 -5.27
CA LYS A 30 -4.67 7.94 -6.72
C LYS A 30 -5.17 6.72 -7.51
N ILE A 31 -5.03 5.52 -6.96
CA ILE A 31 -5.57 4.30 -7.57
C ILE A 31 -7.10 4.28 -7.45
N ASP A 32 -7.64 4.87 -6.37
CA ASP A 32 -9.08 4.95 -6.09
C ASP A 32 -9.73 3.56 -6.03
N PHE A 33 -9.52 2.87 -4.91
CA PHE A 33 -10.02 1.52 -4.66
C PHE A 33 -11.54 1.36 -4.81
N LYS A 34 -12.33 2.44 -4.76
CA LYS A 34 -13.78 2.38 -4.99
C LYS A 34 -14.16 1.89 -6.38
N LYS A 35 -13.24 2.03 -7.35
CA LYS A 35 -13.43 1.55 -8.73
C LYS A 35 -13.23 0.05 -8.87
N TYR A 36 -12.59 -0.58 -7.88
CA TYR A 36 -12.15 -1.98 -7.97
C TYR A 36 -12.83 -2.88 -6.95
N PHE A 37 -13.16 -2.35 -5.77
CA PHE A 37 -13.76 -3.12 -4.68
C PHE A 37 -15.11 -2.57 -4.27
N LYS A 38 -16.01 -3.48 -3.88
CA LYS A 38 -17.35 -3.18 -3.37
C LYS A 38 -17.36 -3.22 -1.84
N LYS A 39 -18.40 -2.63 -1.26
CA LYS A 39 -18.67 -2.74 0.17
C LYS A 39 -18.84 -4.22 0.55
N ASP A 40 -18.27 -4.62 1.69
CA ASP A 40 -18.33 -5.97 2.26
C ASP A 40 -17.68 -7.08 1.43
N GLU A 41 -17.01 -6.75 0.31
CA GLU A 41 -16.23 -7.68 -0.50
C GLU A 41 -14.98 -8.15 0.25
N GLU A 42 -14.69 -9.45 0.19
CA GLU A 42 -13.46 -10.03 0.75
C GLU A 42 -12.28 -9.79 -0.19
N VAL A 43 -11.22 -9.16 0.32
CA VAL A 43 -10.06 -8.75 -0.48
C VAL A 43 -8.79 -9.34 0.10
N ALA A 44 -8.26 -10.38 -0.55
CA ALA A 44 -7.01 -11.00 -0.11
C ALA A 44 -5.80 -10.06 -0.33
N VAL A 45 -5.02 -9.82 0.72
CA VAL A 45 -3.75 -9.08 0.64
C VAL A 45 -2.57 -10.05 0.56
N LYS A 46 -2.04 -10.25 -0.65
CA LYS A 46 -0.84 -11.06 -0.86
C LYS A 46 0.42 -10.26 -0.52
N THR A 47 1.36 -10.86 0.22
CA THR A 47 2.67 -10.28 0.51
C THR A 47 3.79 -11.29 0.29
N HIS A 48 5.04 -10.82 0.28
CA HIS A 48 6.23 -11.65 0.28
C HIS A 48 6.88 -11.63 1.67
N PHE A 49 7.02 -12.81 2.26
CA PHE A 49 7.59 -13.01 3.60
C PHE A 49 9.11 -13.18 3.62
N GLY A 50 9.77 -12.97 2.47
CA GLY A 50 11.20 -13.22 2.34
C GLY A 50 11.53 -14.70 2.31
N SER A 51 12.82 -15.00 2.47
CA SER A 51 13.38 -16.34 2.57
C SER A 51 13.91 -16.57 3.99
N GLU A 52 14.02 -17.84 4.39
CA GLU A 52 14.63 -18.22 5.67
C GLU A 52 16.01 -17.56 5.85
N GLY A 53 16.25 -16.97 7.03
CA GLY A 53 17.49 -16.25 7.34
C GLY A 53 17.67 -14.88 6.66
N ALA A 54 16.76 -14.47 5.78
CA ALA A 54 16.85 -13.19 5.09
C ALA A 54 16.00 -12.07 5.74
N HIS A 55 16.42 -10.82 5.55
CA HIS A 55 15.69 -9.62 5.99
C HIS A 55 14.88 -8.95 4.87
N ASN A 56 14.75 -9.61 3.71
CA ASN A 56 14.05 -9.11 2.52
C ASN A 56 12.53 -9.28 2.62
N ILE A 57 11.97 -8.92 3.77
CA ILE A 57 10.53 -8.96 4.02
C ILE A 57 9.89 -7.61 3.67
N ILE A 58 8.65 -7.63 3.20
CA ILE A 58 7.87 -6.39 3.15
C ILE A 58 7.52 -6.00 4.59
N ARG A 59 8.04 -4.85 5.02
CA ARG A 59 7.85 -4.36 6.38
C ARG A 59 6.35 -4.18 6.68
N PRO A 60 5.85 -4.65 7.84
CA PRO A 60 4.41 -4.61 8.16
C PRO A 60 3.76 -3.22 8.05
N VAL A 61 4.54 -2.15 8.24
CA VAL A 61 4.05 -0.77 8.06
C VAL A 61 3.49 -0.52 6.66
N PHE A 62 4.08 -1.09 5.61
CA PHE A 62 3.59 -0.93 4.23
C PHE A 62 2.32 -1.74 3.99
N ILE A 63 2.27 -2.97 4.50
CA ILE A 63 1.08 -3.83 4.43
C ILE A 63 -0.10 -3.14 5.10
N ARG A 64 0.11 -2.54 6.28
CA ARG A 64 -0.91 -1.77 6.99
C ARG A 64 -1.48 -0.63 6.14
N LYS A 65 -0.66 0.11 5.39
CA LYS A 65 -1.17 1.19 4.51
C LYS A 65 -2.09 0.67 3.41
N VAL A 66 -1.82 -0.51 2.87
CA VAL A 66 -2.69 -1.16 1.88
C VAL A 66 -4.01 -1.59 2.53
N VAL A 67 -3.95 -2.28 3.66
CA VAL A 67 -5.12 -2.74 4.44
C VAL A 67 -6.01 -1.57 4.85
N ASP A 68 -5.42 -0.49 5.38
CA ASP A 68 -6.16 0.72 5.76
C ASP A 68 -6.82 1.36 4.53
N GLY A 69 -6.15 1.36 3.38
CA GLY A 69 -6.71 1.78 2.11
C GLY A 69 -7.98 1.00 1.73
N ILE A 70 -7.95 -0.33 1.83
CA ILE A 70 -9.10 -1.20 1.55
C ILE A 70 -10.25 -0.91 2.53
N LYS A 71 -9.95 -0.72 3.83
CA LYS A 71 -10.98 -0.38 4.83
C LYS A 71 -11.68 0.95 4.54
N THR A 72 -11.01 1.92 3.90
CA THR A 72 -11.66 3.21 3.55
C THR A 72 -12.83 3.06 2.59
N VAL A 73 -12.87 1.98 1.81
CA VAL A 73 -13.98 1.69 0.89
C VAL A 73 -14.99 0.70 1.48
N LYS A 74 -14.86 0.38 2.77
CA LYS A 74 -15.70 -0.59 3.51
C LYS A 74 -15.66 -2.02 2.96
N ALA A 75 -14.60 -2.37 2.25
CA ALA A 75 -14.27 -3.77 1.92
C ALA A 75 -13.61 -4.46 3.13
N LYS A 76 -13.52 -5.79 3.09
CA LYS A 76 -12.98 -6.66 4.15
C LYS A 76 -11.63 -7.23 3.73
N PRO A 77 -10.51 -6.61 4.16
CA PRO A 77 -9.17 -7.10 3.88
C PRO A 77 -8.76 -8.29 4.76
#